data_AF-A0A0L0BFK1-F1
#
_entry.id   AF-A0A0L0BFK1-F1
#
_cell.length_a   1.000
_cell.length_b   1.000
_cell.length_c   1.000
_cell.angle_alpha   90.00
_cell.angle_beta   90.00
_cell.angle_gamma   90.00
#
_symmetry.space_group_name_H-M   'P 1'
#
loop_
_entity.id
_entity.type
_entity.pdbx_description
1 polymer ?
#
loop_
_entity_poly.entity_id
_entity_poly.type
_entity_poly.pdbx_seq_one_letter_code
_entity_poly.pdbx_strand_id
1 'polypeptide(L)'
;MPQHLPLIDPSRVITRLKKRPIVIKDPPPFLDLRAPFNAHAKKLKGAPGSPISGIEPSGQGLRVRYQNGVIYQRKDGGTNWVHGAINDRYEELGAGASWLGLPISDEMDFPDAGRVSVFQHGSIYWWSDVGAIDLNNTLVQYTGLICDEDSAPEQASFEDEPYAILGVLAPDWNNTTRTQIYEDVVDDEARGDLIELYRGKPNGVIISTRLMEHDFGNADQYRDVVRKAVKEAWDGMKVGIGYIPLVGPILQKGADELWPIVKDGLVDTVNKVLDTADDDLGGHVLVLTPKDMVLLAARTPTANILGVTYKTCTSVLGAPEGAKYQVLFNVSAV
;
A
#
# COMPACT_ATOMS: atom_id res chain seq x y z
N MET A 1 -29.25 -18.86 76.54
CA MET A 1 -30.39 -19.56 75.90
C MET A 1 -31.53 -18.55 75.74
N PRO A 2 -32.26 -18.57 74.62
CA PRO A 2 -32.30 -17.43 73.70
C PRO A 2 -33.38 -16.38 73.97
N GLN A 3 -33.06 -15.14 73.60
CA GLN A 3 -33.91 -13.96 73.59
C GLN A 3 -34.93 -14.04 72.45
N HIS A 4 -36.21 -13.85 72.75
CA HIS A 4 -37.26 -13.67 71.74
C HIS A 4 -37.14 -12.28 71.11
N LEU A 5 -36.74 -12.19 69.83
CA LEU A 5 -37.01 -11.01 69.01
C LEU A 5 -38.50 -11.00 68.63
N PRO A 6 -39.22 -9.88 68.80
CA PRO A 6 -40.58 -9.75 68.28
C PRO A 6 -40.58 -9.62 66.75
N LEU A 7 -41.51 -10.33 66.09
CA LEU A 7 -41.81 -10.20 64.66
C LEU A 7 -42.16 -8.74 64.33
N ILE A 8 -41.52 -8.19 63.31
CA ILE A 8 -41.90 -6.91 62.71
C ILE A 8 -43.19 -7.12 61.90
N ASP A 9 -44.25 -6.39 62.26
CA ASP A 9 -45.51 -6.35 61.52
C ASP A 9 -45.32 -5.69 60.14
N PRO A 10 -45.51 -6.41 59.02
CA PRO A 10 -45.35 -5.88 57.66
C PRO A 10 -46.33 -4.74 57.33
N SER A 11 -47.38 -4.57 58.11
CA SER A 11 -48.47 -3.60 57.88
C SER A 11 -48.06 -2.15 58.15
N ARG A 12 -46.90 -1.91 58.80
CA ARG A 12 -46.41 -0.55 59.14
C ARG A 12 -45.45 0.07 58.11
N VAL A 13 -45.07 -0.63 57.05
CA VAL A 13 -44.18 -0.08 56.00
C VAL A 13 -44.95 0.53 54.82
N ILE A 14 -46.27 0.33 54.74
CA ILE A 14 -47.09 0.77 53.60
C ILE A 14 -47.83 2.07 53.89
N THR A 15 -47.12 3.14 54.25
CA THR A 15 -47.73 4.48 54.24
C THR A 15 -46.73 5.58 53.87
N ARG A 16 -46.48 5.77 52.57
CA ARG A 16 -46.27 7.06 51.86
C ARG A 16 -45.45 6.88 50.58
N LEU A 17 -46.05 6.27 49.56
CA LEU A 17 -45.71 6.57 48.16
C LEU A 17 -47.00 6.76 47.38
N LYS A 18 -47.73 7.84 47.70
CA LYS A 18 -48.75 8.37 46.78
C LYS A 18 -48.01 8.86 45.54
N LYS A 19 -48.28 8.18 44.42
CA LYS A 19 -47.93 8.49 43.03
C LYS A 19 -47.71 9.99 42.82
N ARG A 20 -46.45 10.43 42.79
CA ARG A 20 -46.07 11.61 42.01
C ARG A 20 -45.77 11.08 40.61
N PRO A 21 -46.51 11.50 39.56
CA PRO A 21 -46.06 11.20 38.20
C PRO A 21 -44.66 11.78 38.07
N ILE A 22 -43.70 10.94 37.65
CA ILE A 22 -42.38 11.44 37.26
C ILE A 22 -42.64 12.24 35.98
N VAL A 23 -42.78 13.55 36.12
CA VAL A 23 -42.74 14.47 35.00
C VAL A 23 -41.26 14.62 34.67
N ILE A 24 -40.79 13.89 33.66
CA ILE A 24 -39.48 14.13 33.06
C ILE A 24 -39.59 15.52 32.41
N LYS A 25 -39.04 16.53 33.08
CA LYS A 25 -39.27 17.94 32.72
C LYS A 25 -38.72 18.32 31.36
N ASP A 26 -37.77 17.51 30.86
CA ASP A 26 -37.26 17.51 29.50
C ASP A 26 -36.89 16.06 29.19
N PRO A 27 -37.64 15.30 28.36
CA PRO A 27 -37.14 14.02 27.88
C PRO A 27 -35.76 14.27 27.26
N PRO A 28 -34.75 13.40 27.49
CA PRO A 28 -33.49 13.55 26.78
C PRO A 28 -33.82 13.72 25.30
N PRO A 29 -33.21 14.69 24.59
CA PRO A 29 -33.53 14.94 23.20
C PRO A 29 -33.51 13.59 22.50
N PHE A 30 -34.63 13.23 21.85
CA PHE A 30 -34.64 12.04 21.01
C PHE A 30 -33.43 12.18 20.11
N LEU A 31 -32.48 11.26 20.23
CA LEU A 31 -31.27 11.31 19.44
C LEU A 31 -31.72 11.23 17.99
N ASP A 32 -31.66 12.34 17.28
CA ASP A 32 -31.98 12.37 15.87
C ASP A 32 -30.88 11.61 15.14
N LEU A 33 -31.11 10.30 14.98
CA LEU A 33 -30.21 9.40 14.28
C LEU A 33 -29.97 9.84 12.83
N ARG A 34 -30.83 10.71 12.28
CA ARG A 34 -30.72 11.23 10.91
C ARG A 34 -29.85 12.49 10.82
N ALA A 35 -29.75 13.26 11.91
CA ALA A 35 -28.95 14.47 11.98
C ALA A 35 -27.52 14.33 11.42
N PRO A 36 -26.72 13.29 11.78
CA PRO A 36 -25.35 13.16 11.27
C PRO A 36 -25.29 12.99 9.74
N PHE A 37 -26.19 12.19 9.17
CA PHE A 37 -26.26 11.98 7.72
C PHE A 37 -26.67 13.26 6.97
N ASN A 38 -27.67 13.96 7.50
CA ASN A 38 -28.14 15.22 6.92
C ASN A 38 -27.06 16.32 7.01
N ALA A 39 -26.33 16.38 8.13
CA ALA A 39 -25.22 17.30 8.32
C ALA A 39 -24.10 17.03 7.31
N HIS A 40 -23.72 15.76 7.10
CA HIS A 40 -22.70 15.40 6.11
C HIS A 40 -23.16 15.66 4.67
N ALA A 41 -24.39 15.30 4.31
CA ALA A 41 -24.94 15.61 3.00
C ALA A 41 -24.95 17.12 2.69
N LYS A 42 -25.22 17.95 3.71
CA LYS A 42 -25.14 19.41 3.62
C LYS A 42 -23.70 19.90 3.42
N LYS A 43 -22.72 19.31 4.12
CA LYS A 43 -21.28 19.58 3.91
C LYS A 43 -20.85 19.31 2.46
N LEU A 44 -21.42 18.25 1.87
CA LEU A 44 -21.22 17.88 0.46
C LEU A 44 -22.05 18.71 -0.53
N LYS A 45 -22.64 19.84 -0.08
CA LYS A 45 -23.43 20.77 -0.90
C LYS A 45 -24.58 20.10 -1.67
N GLY A 46 -25.14 19.01 -1.12
CA GLY A 46 -26.23 18.27 -1.75
C GLY A 46 -25.80 17.28 -2.84
N ALA A 47 -24.50 17.05 -3.05
CA ALA A 47 -24.00 16.07 -4.02
C ALA A 47 -24.62 14.66 -3.88
N PRO A 48 -24.86 14.12 -2.65
CA PRO A 48 -25.55 12.85 -2.50
C PRO A 48 -26.97 12.80 -3.08
N GLY A 49 -27.63 13.95 -3.22
CA GLY A 49 -29.04 14.06 -3.62
C GLY A 49 -30.00 13.83 -2.45
N SER A 50 -31.23 13.42 -2.77
CA SER A 50 -32.25 13.09 -1.78
C SER A 50 -32.05 11.67 -1.24
N PRO A 51 -32.39 11.40 0.04
CA PRO A 51 -32.32 10.06 0.58
C PRO A 51 -33.40 9.15 0.01
N ILE A 52 -33.04 7.90 -0.24
CA ILE A 52 -33.91 6.88 -0.83
C ILE A 52 -34.15 5.69 0.11
N SER A 53 -33.51 5.68 1.28
CA SER A 53 -33.74 4.69 2.33
C SER A 53 -33.96 5.33 3.70
N GLY A 54 -34.48 4.54 4.64
CA GLY A 54 -34.34 4.80 6.07
C GLY A 54 -32.91 4.56 6.54
N ILE A 55 -32.71 4.60 7.87
CA ILE A 55 -31.46 4.22 8.51
C ILE A 55 -31.37 2.70 8.56
N GLU A 56 -30.30 2.17 7.98
CA GLU A 56 -30.03 0.74 7.89
C GLU A 56 -28.76 0.39 8.70
N PRO A 57 -28.68 -0.78 9.34
CA PRO A 57 -27.41 -1.27 9.87
C PRO A 57 -26.44 -1.58 8.71
N SER A 58 -25.15 -1.36 8.94
CA SER A 58 -24.08 -1.76 8.02
C SER A 58 -22.84 -2.13 8.82
N GLY A 59 -22.56 -3.43 8.93
CA GLY A 59 -21.53 -3.96 9.82
C GLY A 59 -21.72 -3.45 11.26
N GLN A 60 -20.70 -2.76 11.77
CA GLN A 60 -20.72 -2.17 13.12
C GLN A 60 -21.35 -0.76 13.18
N GLY A 61 -21.79 -0.22 12.05
CA GLY A 61 -22.30 1.14 11.93
C GLY A 61 -23.69 1.21 11.34
N LEU A 62 -24.03 2.40 10.87
CA LEU A 62 -25.29 2.71 10.22
C LEU A 62 -25.02 3.24 8.82
N ARG A 63 -26.00 3.15 7.93
CA ARG A 63 -25.95 3.78 6.60
C ARG A 63 -27.30 4.35 6.20
N VAL A 64 -27.26 5.31 5.29
CA VAL A 64 -28.43 5.74 4.53
C VAL A 64 -28.06 5.89 3.07
N ARG A 65 -28.89 5.33 2.20
CA ARG A 65 -28.78 5.44 0.76
C ARG A 65 -29.36 6.77 0.30
N TYR A 66 -28.66 7.39 -0.61
CA TYR A 66 -29.03 8.60 -1.32
C TYR A 66 -29.02 8.32 -2.83
N GLN A 67 -29.61 9.22 -3.63
CA GLN A 67 -29.67 9.07 -5.09
C GLN A 67 -28.31 8.79 -5.73
N ASN A 68 -27.24 9.44 -5.23
CA ASN A 68 -25.91 9.38 -5.82
C ASN A 68 -24.89 8.64 -4.93
N GLY A 69 -25.31 7.73 -4.05
CA GLY A 69 -24.39 6.93 -3.24
C GLY A 69 -24.91 6.71 -1.83
N VAL A 70 -24.00 6.38 -0.90
CA VAL A 70 -24.38 5.97 0.46
C VAL A 70 -23.54 6.74 1.47
N ILE A 71 -24.20 7.36 2.45
CA ILE A 71 -23.50 7.92 3.61
C ILE A 71 -23.52 6.86 4.70
N TYR A 72 -22.34 6.49 5.19
CA TYR A 72 -22.14 5.58 6.31
C TYR A 72 -21.76 6.38 7.55
N GLN A 73 -22.17 5.87 8.71
CA GLN A 73 -21.80 6.39 10.02
C GLN A 73 -21.11 5.31 10.84
N ARG A 74 -19.94 5.65 11.36
CA ARG A 74 -19.17 4.86 12.33
C ARG A 74 -19.67 5.06 13.75
N LYS A 75 -19.30 4.14 14.66
CA LYS A 75 -19.65 4.20 16.09
C LYS A 75 -19.11 5.46 16.80
N ASP A 76 -17.98 6.01 16.33
CA ASP A 76 -17.40 7.25 16.84
C ASP A 76 -18.12 8.51 16.35
N GLY A 77 -19.19 8.36 15.56
CA GLY A 77 -19.96 9.44 14.98
C GLY A 77 -19.43 9.95 13.64
N GLY A 78 -18.27 9.48 13.18
CA GLY A 78 -17.71 9.83 11.87
C GLY A 78 -18.65 9.43 10.73
N THR A 79 -18.85 10.32 9.77
CA THR A 79 -19.71 10.09 8.60
C THR A 79 -18.94 10.30 7.31
N ASN A 80 -19.14 9.40 6.35
CA ASN A 80 -18.45 9.42 5.07
C ASN A 80 -19.37 8.96 3.94
N TRP A 81 -19.28 9.64 2.80
CA TRP A 81 -20.03 9.35 1.59
C TRP A 81 -19.18 8.54 0.63
N VAL A 82 -19.69 7.38 0.22
CA VAL A 82 -19.11 6.53 -0.81
C VAL A 82 -20.06 6.54 -1.99
N HIS A 83 -19.53 6.75 -3.20
CA HIS A 83 -20.34 6.87 -4.41
C HIS A 83 -19.69 6.26 -5.65
N GLY A 84 -20.43 6.24 -6.76
CA GLY A 84 -19.97 5.75 -8.05
C GLY A 84 -19.40 4.33 -8.00
N ALA A 85 -18.41 4.06 -8.84
CA ALA A 85 -17.79 2.75 -8.97
C ALA A 85 -17.11 2.26 -7.68
N ILE A 86 -16.64 3.17 -6.82
CA ILE A 86 -16.10 2.82 -5.51
C ILE A 86 -17.20 2.25 -4.61
N ASN A 87 -18.38 2.89 -4.59
CA ASN A 87 -19.52 2.38 -3.82
C ASN A 87 -20.04 1.07 -4.39
N ASP A 88 -20.09 0.93 -5.71
CA ASP A 88 -20.54 -0.29 -6.36
C ASP A 88 -19.65 -1.46 -5.92
N ARG A 89 -18.32 -1.28 -5.99
CA ARG A 89 -17.36 -2.28 -5.47
C ARG A 89 -17.51 -2.54 -3.97
N TYR A 90 -17.70 -1.48 -3.17
CA TYR A 90 -17.86 -1.63 -1.73
C TYR A 90 -19.13 -2.40 -1.35
N GLU A 91 -20.25 -2.15 -2.03
CA GLU A 91 -21.50 -2.89 -1.81
C GLU A 91 -21.39 -4.35 -2.30
N GLU A 92 -20.68 -4.63 -3.40
CA GLU A 92 -20.37 -6.00 -3.84
C GLU A 92 -19.60 -6.80 -2.78
N LEU A 93 -18.71 -6.14 -2.03
CA LEU A 93 -17.94 -6.75 -0.95
C LEU A 93 -18.75 -6.98 0.34
N GLY A 94 -19.99 -6.47 0.42
CA GLY A 94 -20.83 -6.53 1.61
C GLY A 94 -20.82 -5.25 2.47
N ALA A 95 -20.35 -4.13 1.92
CA ALA A 95 -20.30 -2.81 2.55
C ALA A 95 -19.64 -2.84 3.94
N GLY A 96 -20.25 -2.25 4.97
CA GLY A 96 -19.67 -2.17 6.32
C GLY A 96 -19.43 -3.51 7.01
N ALA A 97 -20.00 -4.60 6.48
CA ALA A 97 -19.75 -5.97 6.94
C ALA A 97 -18.58 -6.66 6.22
N SER A 98 -18.02 -6.03 5.18
CA SER A 98 -16.87 -6.53 4.44
C SER A 98 -15.57 -6.45 5.25
N TRP A 99 -14.52 -7.05 4.72
CA TRP A 99 -13.17 -7.01 5.30
C TRP A 99 -12.62 -5.58 5.44
N LEU A 100 -13.08 -4.63 4.60
CA LEU A 100 -12.66 -3.23 4.64
C LEU A 100 -13.14 -2.50 5.90
N GLY A 101 -14.23 -2.97 6.52
CA GLY A 101 -14.94 -2.23 7.56
C GLY A 101 -15.61 -0.96 7.03
N LEU A 102 -15.93 -0.01 7.91
CA LEU A 102 -16.61 1.23 7.53
C LEU A 102 -15.67 2.24 6.87
N PRO A 103 -16.18 3.14 5.99
CA PRO A 103 -15.37 4.19 5.41
C PRO A 103 -14.88 5.17 6.47
N ILE A 104 -13.66 5.67 6.26
CA ILE A 104 -13.04 6.73 7.06
C ILE A 104 -12.80 8.03 6.30
N SER A 105 -12.96 8.01 4.98
CA SER A 105 -12.90 9.19 4.12
C SER A 105 -14.09 9.23 3.16
N ASP A 106 -14.41 10.44 2.69
CA ASP A 106 -15.12 10.59 1.42
C ASP A 106 -14.18 10.18 0.26
N GLU A 107 -14.66 10.16 -0.98
CA GLU A 107 -13.80 10.01 -2.16
C GLU A 107 -12.80 11.19 -2.26
N MET A 108 -11.53 10.88 -2.52
CA MET A 108 -10.44 11.84 -2.67
C MET A 108 -9.72 11.62 -4.00
N ASP A 109 -9.10 12.67 -4.53
CA ASP A 109 -8.23 12.56 -5.70
C ASP A 109 -6.99 11.70 -5.38
N PHE A 110 -6.58 10.91 -6.36
CA PHE A 110 -5.42 10.02 -6.30
C PHE A 110 -4.57 10.18 -7.59
N PRO A 111 -3.28 9.82 -7.60
CA PRO A 111 -2.43 9.97 -8.78
C PRO A 111 -2.99 9.34 -10.06
N ASP A 112 -2.51 9.81 -11.20
CA ASP A 112 -2.94 9.38 -12.55
C ASP A 112 -4.43 9.58 -12.83
N ALA A 113 -4.99 10.67 -12.29
CA ALA A 113 -6.42 10.97 -12.35
C ALA A 113 -7.30 9.88 -11.69
N GLY A 114 -6.71 9.13 -10.75
CA GLY A 114 -7.40 8.16 -9.95
C GLY A 114 -8.21 8.80 -8.83
N ARG A 115 -8.98 7.95 -8.15
CA ARG A 115 -9.78 8.28 -6.98
C ARG A 115 -9.61 7.21 -5.91
N VAL A 116 -9.76 7.60 -4.65
CA VAL A 116 -9.63 6.68 -3.52
C VAL A 116 -10.65 7.00 -2.44
N SER A 117 -11.22 5.95 -1.85
CA SER A 117 -11.86 6.02 -0.53
C SER A 117 -11.13 5.10 0.43
N VAL A 118 -10.85 5.62 1.63
CA VAL A 118 -10.15 4.90 2.69
C VAL A 118 -11.19 4.32 3.65
N PHE A 119 -10.98 3.08 4.06
CA PHE A 119 -11.80 2.32 5.00
C PHE A 119 -10.96 1.91 6.22
N GLN A 120 -11.60 1.37 7.25
CA GLN A 120 -10.93 0.99 8.50
C GLN A 120 -9.75 0.03 8.30
N HIS A 121 -9.82 -0.85 7.31
CA HIS A 121 -8.84 -1.93 7.10
C HIS A 121 -8.25 -1.97 5.69
N GLY A 122 -8.53 -0.98 4.85
CA GLY A 122 -8.04 -0.94 3.48
C GLY A 122 -8.54 0.27 2.71
N SER A 123 -8.44 0.22 1.40
CA SER A 123 -8.86 1.30 0.51
C SER A 123 -9.42 0.72 -0.77
N ILE A 124 -10.30 1.47 -1.42
CA ILE A 124 -10.73 1.17 -2.78
C ILE A 124 -10.23 2.29 -3.66
N TYR A 125 -9.45 1.91 -4.67
CA TYR A 125 -8.85 2.78 -5.66
C TYR A 125 -9.60 2.64 -6.97
N TRP A 126 -9.72 3.72 -7.73
CA TRP A 126 -10.43 3.72 -9.00
C TRP A 126 -9.68 4.55 -10.04
N TRP A 127 -9.63 4.05 -11.27
CA TRP A 127 -9.28 4.82 -12.46
C TRP A 127 -10.29 4.53 -13.56
N SER A 128 -10.50 5.47 -14.48
CA SER A 128 -11.50 5.32 -15.55
C SER A 128 -11.22 4.17 -16.50
N ASP A 129 -9.95 3.80 -16.69
CA ASP A 129 -9.49 2.73 -17.57
C ASP A 129 -9.31 1.38 -16.87
N VAL A 130 -9.36 1.33 -15.53
CA VAL A 130 -9.12 0.13 -14.72
C VAL A 130 -10.36 -0.31 -13.93
N GLY A 131 -11.22 0.63 -13.54
CA GLY A 131 -12.30 0.39 -12.59
C GLY A 131 -11.83 0.40 -11.14
N ALA A 132 -12.71 -0.04 -10.23
CA ALA A 132 -12.48 -0.03 -8.79
C ALA A 132 -11.78 -1.31 -8.30
N ILE A 133 -10.77 -1.15 -7.45
CA ILE A 133 -9.96 -2.24 -6.88
C ILE A 133 -9.79 -2.00 -5.38
N ASP A 134 -10.18 -2.97 -4.57
CA ASP A 134 -9.96 -3.00 -3.12
C ASP A 134 -8.61 -3.63 -2.77
N LEU A 135 -7.81 -2.94 -1.95
CA LEU A 135 -6.62 -3.53 -1.32
C LEU A 135 -6.28 -2.85 0.02
N ASN A 136 -5.52 -3.54 0.86
CA ASN A 136 -4.96 -2.94 2.07
C ASN A 136 -3.55 -2.44 1.82
N ASN A 137 -2.59 -3.37 1.74
CA ASN A 137 -1.20 -3.08 1.52
C ASN A 137 -0.68 -3.88 0.32
N THR A 138 0.50 -3.48 -0.13
CA THR A 138 1.28 -4.16 -1.16
C THR A 138 2.60 -4.61 -0.58
N LEU A 139 3.04 -5.79 -1.01
CA LEU A 139 4.34 -6.35 -0.74
C LEU A 139 5.13 -6.40 -2.06
N VAL A 140 6.29 -5.75 -2.09
CA VAL A 140 7.23 -5.79 -3.21
C VAL A 140 8.41 -6.64 -2.80
N GLN A 141 8.73 -7.64 -3.61
CA GLN A 141 9.80 -8.59 -3.36
C GLN A 141 10.71 -8.70 -4.57
N TYR A 142 12.02 -8.77 -4.32
CA TYR A 142 12.94 -9.39 -5.27
C TYR A 142 12.73 -10.91 -5.21
N THR A 143 12.61 -11.52 -6.38
CA THR A 143 12.30 -12.96 -6.51
C THR A 143 13.39 -13.78 -7.17
N GLY A 144 14.43 -13.13 -7.69
CA GLY A 144 15.54 -13.81 -8.35
C GLY A 144 16.07 -13.03 -9.55
N LEU A 145 17.03 -13.64 -10.23
CA LEU A 145 17.56 -13.17 -11.50
C LEU A 145 17.53 -14.30 -12.53
N ILE A 146 17.56 -13.93 -13.81
CA ILE A 146 17.74 -14.82 -14.94
C ILE A 146 18.93 -14.35 -15.76
N CYS A 147 19.70 -15.29 -16.29
CA CYS A 147 20.65 -15.08 -17.38
C CYS A 147 19.98 -15.50 -18.69
N ASP A 148 19.65 -14.54 -19.56
CA ASP A 148 18.95 -14.74 -20.83
C ASP A 148 19.87 -15.21 -21.96
N GLU A 149 21.13 -14.78 -21.93
CA GLU A 149 22.14 -15.09 -22.93
C GLU A 149 23.50 -14.96 -22.27
N ASP A 150 24.38 -15.92 -22.50
CA ASP A 150 25.80 -15.74 -22.25
C ASP A 150 26.58 -15.98 -23.55
N SER A 151 27.17 -14.91 -24.07
CA SER A 151 27.98 -14.96 -25.29
C SER A 151 29.45 -15.25 -25.01
N ALA A 152 29.84 -15.47 -23.74
CA ALA A 152 31.21 -15.77 -23.36
C ALA A 152 31.65 -17.14 -23.92
N PRO A 153 32.93 -17.34 -24.25
CA PRO A 153 33.43 -18.65 -24.63
C PRO A 153 33.20 -19.65 -23.48
N GLU A 154 32.79 -20.89 -23.78
CA GLU A 154 32.34 -21.95 -22.83
C GLU A 154 33.23 -22.23 -21.60
N GLN A 155 34.42 -21.63 -21.49
CA GLN A 155 35.32 -21.75 -20.33
C GLN A 155 35.28 -20.53 -19.39
N ALA A 156 34.66 -19.42 -19.79
CA ALA A 156 34.48 -18.20 -18.99
C ALA A 156 33.09 -18.10 -18.35
N SER A 157 32.08 -18.79 -18.91
CA SER A 157 30.69 -18.76 -18.43
C SER A 157 30.44 -19.43 -17.06
N PHE A 158 31.39 -20.25 -16.59
CA PHE A 158 31.29 -20.94 -15.30
C PHE A 158 31.83 -20.10 -14.13
N GLU A 159 32.22 -18.85 -14.36
CA GLU A 159 32.76 -17.95 -13.33
C GLU A 159 31.82 -16.78 -13.05
N ASP A 160 30.67 -16.72 -13.71
CA ASP A 160 29.69 -15.65 -13.54
C ASP A 160 29.08 -15.72 -12.13
N GLU A 161 29.48 -14.77 -11.29
CA GLU A 161 29.04 -14.62 -9.91
C GLU A 161 28.16 -13.36 -9.71
N PRO A 162 27.01 -13.23 -10.40
CA PRO A 162 26.22 -12.02 -10.33
C PRO A 162 25.62 -11.82 -8.94
N TYR A 163 25.52 -10.55 -8.52
CA TYR A 163 24.70 -10.15 -7.40
C TYR A 163 24.09 -8.77 -7.63
N ALA A 164 22.90 -8.54 -7.08
CA ALA A 164 22.21 -7.26 -7.20
C ALA A 164 22.31 -6.45 -5.89
N ILE A 165 22.55 -5.15 -6.04
CA ILE A 165 22.36 -4.16 -4.99
C ILE A 165 21.06 -3.44 -5.28
N LEU A 166 20.11 -3.54 -4.34
CA LEU A 166 18.74 -3.06 -4.46
C LEU A 166 18.52 -1.90 -3.51
N GLY A 167 18.45 -0.68 -4.06
CA GLY A 167 18.08 0.52 -3.33
C GLY A 167 16.59 0.82 -3.49
N VAL A 168 15.87 0.95 -2.37
CA VAL A 168 14.42 1.20 -2.34
C VAL A 168 14.15 2.60 -1.82
N LEU A 169 13.31 3.34 -2.54
CA LEU A 169 12.78 4.64 -2.14
C LEU A 169 11.25 4.58 -2.21
N ALA A 170 10.56 4.83 -1.10
CA ALA A 170 9.10 4.91 -1.01
C ALA A 170 8.74 6.10 -0.10
N PRO A 171 7.63 6.84 -0.27
CA PRO A 171 7.43 8.18 0.32
C PRO A 171 7.73 8.40 1.82
N ASP A 172 7.75 7.35 2.64
CA ASP A 172 8.06 7.35 4.06
C ASP A 172 9.23 6.43 4.47
N TRP A 173 9.88 5.78 3.50
CA TRP A 173 10.84 4.71 3.73
C TRP A 173 11.94 4.67 2.65
N ASN A 174 13.18 4.46 3.06
CA ASN A 174 14.23 4.03 2.14
C ASN A 174 15.05 2.91 2.77
N ASN A 175 15.61 2.04 1.91
CA ASN A 175 16.50 0.98 2.33
C ASN A 175 17.47 0.63 1.21
N THR A 176 18.55 -0.07 1.55
CA THR A 176 19.45 -0.66 0.56
C THR A 176 19.87 -2.02 1.05
N THR A 177 19.61 -3.03 0.21
CA THR A 177 19.98 -4.42 0.46
C THR A 177 20.82 -4.94 -0.69
N ARG A 178 21.55 -6.02 -0.43
CA ARG A 178 22.25 -6.80 -1.45
C ARG A 178 21.60 -8.18 -1.50
N THR A 179 21.58 -8.82 -2.66
CA THR A 179 21.29 -10.24 -2.77
C THR A 179 22.45 -11.07 -2.22
N GLN A 180 22.29 -12.38 -2.18
CA GLN A 180 23.47 -13.24 -2.16
C GLN A 180 24.26 -13.13 -3.48
N ILE A 181 25.47 -13.66 -3.48
CA ILE A 181 26.24 -13.90 -4.70
C ILE A 181 25.75 -15.23 -5.26
N TYR A 182 25.37 -15.27 -6.52
CA TYR A 182 24.93 -16.50 -7.16
C TYR A 182 26.09 -17.07 -7.95
N GLU A 183 26.60 -18.22 -7.54
CA GLU A 183 27.71 -18.89 -8.23
C GLU A 183 27.23 -19.61 -9.50
N ASP A 184 28.13 -19.70 -10.47
CA ASP A 184 28.02 -20.47 -11.71
C ASP A 184 26.70 -20.21 -12.46
N VAL A 185 26.29 -18.95 -12.64
CA VAL A 185 25.04 -18.63 -13.35
C VAL A 185 25.28 -18.62 -14.86
N VAL A 186 24.75 -19.63 -15.55
CA VAL A 186 24.95 -19.80 -17.01
C VAL A 186 23.72 -19.40 -17.83
N ASP A 187 23.83 -19.47 -19.14
CA ASP A 187 22.74 -19.21 -20.09
C ASP A 187 21.49 -20.06 -19.83
N ASP A 188 20.31 -19.48 -20.08
CA ASP A 188 19.02 -20.11 -19.84
C ASP A 188 18.82 -20.62 -18.40
N GLU A 189 19.42 -19.93 -17.42
CA GLU A 189 19.33 -20.26 -16.01
C GLU A 189 18.71 -19.13 -15.16
N ALA A 190 17.88 -19.52 -14.20
CA ALA A 190 17.33 -18.60 -13.21
C ALA A 190 17.71 -18.99 -11.78
N ARG A 191 18.04 -17.98 -10.97
CA ARG A 191 18.35 -18.12 -9.55
C ARG A 191 17.24 -17.48 -8.74
N GLY A 192 16.41 -18.32 -8.13
CA GLY A 192 15.31 -17.88 -7.26
C GLY A 192 15.80 -17.44 -5.88
N ASP A 193 15.23 -16.37 -5.36
CA ASP A 193 15.49 -15.85 -4.01
C ASP A 193 14.24 -15.10 -3.52
N LEU A 194 14.20 -14.70 -2.26
CA LEU A 194 13.08 -13.94 -1.73
C LEU A 194 13.54 -12.87 -0.73
N ILE A 195 13.55 -11.63 -1.19
CA ILE A 195 13.88 -10.48 -0.34
C ILE A 195 12.71 -9.50 -0.34
N GLU A 196 12.17 -9.21 0.85
CA GLU A 196 11.18 -8.15 1.04
C GLU A 196 11.83 -6.77 0.89
N LEU A 197 11.38 -6.02 -0.12
CA LEU A 197 11.90 -4.69 -0.42
C LEU A 197 11.01 -3.59 0.16
N TYR A 198 9.69 -3.80 0.11
CA TYR A 198 8.71 -2.85 0.60
C TYR A 198 7.43 -3.56 1.07
N ARG A 199 6.86 -3.07 2.17
CA ARG A 199 5.54 -3.45 2.65
C ARG A 199 4.81 -2.22 3.16
N GLY A 200 3.67 -1.91 2.55
CA GLY A 200 2.91 -0.72 2.94
C GLY A 200 1.79 -0.39 1.96
N LYS A 201 1.26 0.82 2.06
CA LYS A 201 0.23 1.31 1.13
C LYS A 201 0.79 1.40 -0.30
N PRO A 202 -0.03 1.25 -1.34
CA PRO A 202 0.41 1.41 -2.74
C PRO A 202 0.63 2.90 -3.07
N ASN A 203 1.51 3.59 -2.33
CA ASN A 203 1.76 5.02 -2.47
C ASN A 203 2.97 5.32 -3.39
N GLY A 204 3.45 4.30 -4.08
CA GLY A 204 4.57 4.37 -5.02
C GLY A 204 5.88 3.88 -4.40
N VAL A 205 6.69 3.20 -5.21
CA VAL A 205 8.01 2.68 -4.83
C VAL A 205 8.95 2.83 -6.03
N ILE A 206 10.18 3.26 -5.77
CA ILE A 206 11.27 3.28 -6.73
C ILE A 206 12.31 2.26 -6.29
N ILE A 207 12.70 1.37 -7.20
CA ILE A 207 13.69 0.33 -6.97
C ILE A 207 14.86 0.56 -7.91
N SER A 208 15.96 1.04 -7.37
CA SER A 208 17.25 1.02 -8.06
C SER A 208 17.87 -0.36 -7.96
N THR A 209 18.33 -0.86 -9.09
CA THR A 209 19.07 -2.11 -9.22
C THR A 209 20.41 -1.79 -9.82
N ARG A 210 21.48 -2.18 -9.15
CA ARG A 210 22.81 -2.30 -9.76
C ARG A 210 23.19 -3.76 -9.75
N LEU A 211 23.46 -4.31 -10.92
CA LEU A 211 23.94 -5.67 -11.04
C LEU A 211 25.46 -5.61 -11.13
N MET A 212 26.10 -6.44 -10.32
CA MET A 212 27.54 -6.52 -10.21
C MET A 212 27.95 -7.97 -10.46
N GLU A 213 29.11 -8.16 -11.05
CA GLU A 213 29.79 -9.44 -11.13
C GLU A 213 30.85 -9.48 -10.04
N HIS A 214 30.81 -10.51 -9.19
CA HIS A 214 31.80 -10.64 -8.13
C HIS A 214 33.10 -11.21 -8.70
N ASP A 215 34.23 -10.52 -8.48
CA ASP A 215 35.55 -11.02 -8.83
C ASP A 215 36.44 -11.15 -7.58
N PHE A 216 36.53 -10.08 -6.80
CA PHE A 216 37.39 -9.91 -5.65
C PHE A 216 36.83 -8.85 -4.71
N GLY A 217 37.21 -8.93 -3.44
CA GLY A 217 36.90 -7.90 -2.45
C GLY A 217 35.60 -8.17 -1.70
N ASN A 218 34.96 -7.12 -1.19
CA ASN A 218 33.82 -7.25 -0.29
C ASN A 218 32.58 -6.60 -0.91
N ALA A 219 31.67 -7.44 -1.41
CA ALA A 219 30.39 -7.06 -1.99
C ALA A 219 29.56 -6.08 -1.12
N ASP A 220 29.72 -6.12 0.22
CA ASP A 220 29.04 -5.20 1.14
C ASP A 220 29.57 -3.76 1.10
N GLN A 221 30.81 -3.54 0.66
CA GLN A 221 31.35 -2.18 0.50
C GLN A 221 30.59 -1.43 -0.59
N TYR A 222 30.25 -2.09 -1.69
CA TYR A 222 29.45 -1.51 -2.78
C TYR A 222 28.03 -1.23 -2.36
N ARG A 223 27.42 -2.15 -1.58
CA ARG A 223 26.11 -1.91 -0.96
C ARG A 223 26.12 -0.63 -0.12
N ASP A 224 27.19 -0.39 0.64
CA ASP A 224 27.32 0.81 1.47
C ASP A 224 27.49 2.10 0.65
N VAL A 225 28.11 2.03 -0.53
CA VAL A 225 28.18 3.13 -1.51
C VAL A 225 26.79 3.44 -2.05
N VAL A 226 26.09 2.43 -2.56
CA VAL A 226 24.72 2.58 -3.07
C VAL A 226 23.80 3.08 -1.96
N ARG A 227 23.97 2.63 -0.71
CA ARG A 227 23.17 3.11 0.42
C ARG A 227 23.33 4.61 0.64
N LYS A 228 24.54 5.16 0.52
CA LYS A 228 24.76 6.61 0.60
C LYS A 228 24.08 7.32 -0.56
N ALA A 229 24.21 6.80 -1.77
CA ALA A 229 23.57 7.35 -2.96
C ALA A 229 22.03 7.34 -2.87
N VAL A 230 21.43 6.23 -2.42
CA VAL A 230 19.99 6.11 -2.15
C VAL A 230 19.56 7.14 -1.11
N LYS A 231 20.35 7.37 -0.06
CA LYS A 231 20.04 8.40 0.94
C LYS A 231 20.11 9.82 0.38
N GLU A 232 21.06 10.11 -0.50
CA GLU A 232 21.16 11.41 -1.18
C GLU A 232 20.02 11.61 -2.18
N ALA A 233 19.74 10.59 -3.00
CA ALA A 233 18.60 10.57 -3.92
C ALA A 233 17.27 10.73 -3.18
N TRP A 234 17.13 10.11 -2.01
CA TRP A 234 15.99 10.29 -1.11
C TRP A 234 15.79 11.75 -0.69
N ASP A 235 16.88 12.43 -0.31
CA ASP A 235 16.80 13.84 0.08
C ASP A 235 16.41 14.73 -1.10
N GLY A 236 16.83 14.40 -2.33
CA GLY A 236 16.35 15.04 -3.57
C GLY A 236 14.90 14.72 -3.92
N MET A 237 14.46 13.48 -3.69
CA MET A 237 13.11 12.98 -4.01
C MET A 237 12.01 13.70 -3.24
N LYS A 238 12.31 14.28 -2.06
CA LYS A 238 11.34 15.04 -1.24
C LYS A 238 10.58 16.12 -2.02
N VAL A 239 11.13 16.61 -3.12
CA VAL A 239 10.51 17.61 -3.99
C VAL A 239 9.29 17.06 -4.76
N GLY A 240 9.22 15.75 -5.03
CA GLY A 240 8.10 15.12 -5.78
C GLY A 240 7.14 14.29 -4.92
N ILE A 241 7.20 14.42 -3.59
CA ILE A 241 6.28 13.76 -2.67
C ILE A 241 5.07 14.68 -2.42
N GLY A 242 3.88 14.17 -2.71
CA GLY A 242 2.61 14.80 -2.33
C GLY A 242 2.07 14.27 -1.01
N TYR A 243 0.99 14.90 -0.55
CA TYR A 243 0.26 14.44 0.63
C TYR A 243 -1.25 14.43 0.38
N ILE A 244 -1.89 13.30 0.64
CA ILE A 244 -3.34 13.14 0.61
C ILE A 244 -3.81 12.81 2.04
N PRO A 245 -4.79 13.53 2.62
CA PRO A 245 -5.31 13.21 3.94
C PRO A 245 -5.71 11.74 4.07
N LEU A 246 -5.39 11.09 5.20
CA LEU A 246 -5.66 9.67 5.51
C LEU A 246 -4.92 8.63 4.64
N VAL A 247 -4.46 8.99 3.44
CA VAL A 247 -3.61 8.16 2.59
C VAL A 247 -2.12 8.34 2.94
N GLY A 248 -1.73 9.57 3.31
CA GLY A 248 -0.36 9.92 3.69
C GLY A 248 0.48 10.44 2.51
N PRO A 249 1.82 10.39 2.65
CA PRO A 249 2.72 10.81 1.59
C PRO A 249 2.63 9.85 0.40
N ILE A 250 2.71 10.40 -0.81
CA ILE A 250 2.53 9.66 -2.05
C ILE A 250 3.47 10.18 -3.14
N LEU A 251 3.98 9.30 -4.00
CA LEU A 251 4.65 9.73 -5.22
C LEU A 251 3.59 10.39 -6.13
N GLN A 252 3.72 11.70 -6.36
CA GLN A 252 2.81 12.44 -7.24
C GLN A 252 3.05 12.07 -8.72
N LYS A 253 2.14 12.56 -9.59
CA LYS A 253 2.37 12.55 -11.05
C LYS A 253 3.78 13.03 -11.36
N GLY A 254 4.47 12.33 -12.27
CA GLY A 254 5.83 12.66 -12.67
C GLY A 254 6.87 11.64 -12.22
N ALA A 255 6.60 10.33 -12.36
CA ALA A 255 7.68 9.33 -12.33
C ALA A 255 8.83 9.73 -13.27
N ASP A 256 8.50 10.27 -14.44
CA ASP A 256 9.45 10.84 -15.41
C ASP A 256 10.15 12.12 -14.91
N GLU A 257 9.54 12.88 -14.00
CA GLU A 257 10.15 14.06 -13.38
C GLU A 257 11.06 13.69 -12.20
N LEU A 258 10.71 12.62 -11.48
CA LEU A 258 11.54 12.01 -10.44
C LEU A 258 12.69 11.20 -11.02
N TRP A 259 12.52 10.67 -12.24
CA TRP A 259 13.49 9.81 -12.90
C TRP A 259 14.90 10.43 -12.98
N PRO A 260 15.10 11.66 -13.51
CA PRO A 260 16.41 12.30 -13.53
C PRO A 260 17.02 12.44 -12.14
N ILE A 261 16.23 12.86 -11.15
CA ILE A 261 16.69 13.06 -9.77
C ILE A 261 17.24 11.76 -9.18
N VAL A 262 16.50 10.67 -9.35
CA VAL A 262 16.89 9.36 -8.82
C VAL A 262 18.06 8.78 -9.60
N LYS A 263 17.99 8.82 -10.94
CA LYS A 263 19.03 8.27 -11.81
C LYS A 263 20.38 8.97 -11.57
N ASP A 264 20.41 10.30 -11.60
CA ASP A 264 21.66 11.06 -11.54
C ASP A 264 22.35 10.89 -10.17
N GLY A 265 21.60 10.96 -9.07
CA GLY A 265 22.15 10.77 -7.71
C GLY A 265 22.77 9.37 -7.51
N LEU A 266 22.19 8.35 -8.13
CA LEU A 266 22.69 6.98 -8.07
C LEU A 266 23.90 6.75 -8.98
N VAL A 267 23.84 7.18 -10.25
CA VAL A 267 24.89 6.97 -11.25
C VAL A 267 26.19 7.71 -10.88
N ASP A 268 26.09 8.98 -10.46
CA ASP A 268 27.27 9.81 -10.16
C ASP A 268 28.09 9.32 -8.96
N THR A 269 27.44 8.62 -8.04
CA THR A 269 28.08 8.11 -6.81
C THR A 269 28.71 6.74 -7.04
N VAL A 270 28.05 5.88 -7.82
CA VAL A 270 28.55 4.54 -8.16
C VAL A 270 29.79 4.62 -9.05
N ASN A 271 29.78 5.44 -10.10
CA ASN A 271 30.91 5.61 -11.02
C ASN A 271 32.21 6.10 -10.35
N LYS A 272 32.14 6.71 -9.16
CA LYS A 272 33.32 7.23 -8.44
C LYS A 272 34.07 6.17 -7.62
N VAL A 273 33.48 4.99 -7.42
CA VAL A 273 34.00 4.00 -6.46
C VAL A 273 34.42 2.68 -7.10
N LEU A 274 33.95 2.36 -8.31
CA LEU A 274 34.11 1.05 -8.95
C LEU A 274 35.42 0.82 -9.72
N ASP A 275 36.51 1.50 -9.38
CA ASP A 275 37.66 1.62 -10.29
C ASP A 275 38.52 0.33 -10.47
N THR A 276 38.31 -0.82 -9.80
CA THR A 276 39.16 -2.04 -10.01
C THR A 276 38.76 -3.39 -9.36
N ALA A 277 37.63 -3.53 -8.66
CA ALA A 277 37.23 -4.83 -8.06
C ALA A 277 35.94 -5.30 -8.76
N ASP A 278 34.82 -5.55 -8.07
CA ASP A 278 33.62 -6.06 -8.76
C ASP A 278 33.18 -5.26 -10.01
N ASP A 279 32.86 -6.00 -11.08
CA ASP A 279 32.52 -5.46 -12.40
C ASP A 279 31.06 -5.01 -12.46
N ASP A 280 30.83 -3.88 -13.12
CA ASP A 280 29.52 -3.25 -13.20
C ASP A 280 28.76 -3.72 -14.45
N LEU A 281 27.82 -4.66 -14.24
CA LEU A 281 26.95 -5.18 -15.30
C LEU A 281 25.81 -4.22 -15.67
N GLY A 282 25.77 -3.03 -15.08
CA GLY A 282 24.77 -2.02 -15.39
C GLY A 282 23.65 -1.96 -14.36
N GLY A 283 22.67 -1.10 -14.64
CA GLY A 283 21.65 -0.78 -13.67
C GLY A 283 20.37 -0.26 -14.28
N HIS A 284 19.30 -0.50 -13.55
CA HIS A 284 17.96 -0.14 -13.91
C HIS A 284 17.28 0.48 -12.70
N VAL A 285 16.49 1.52 -12.92
CA VAL A 285 15.63 2.08 -11.88
C VAL A 285 14.20 1.79 -12.31
N LEU A 286 13.52 0.96 -11.53
CA LEU A 286 12.12 0.62 -11.74
C LEU A 286 11.27 1.58 -10.90
N VAL A 287 10.41 2.36 -11.56
CA VAL A 287 9.45 3.21 -10.88
C VAL A 287 8.08 2.53 -10.90
N LEU A 288 7.59 2.14 -9.73
CA LEU A 288 6.24 1.64 -9.54
C LEU A 288 5.37 2.79 -9.05
N THR A 289 4.54 3.34 -9.94
CA THR A 289 3.54 4.35 -9.54
C THR A 289 2.51 3.73 -8.60
N PRO A 290 1.73 4.54 -7.85
CA PRO A 290 0.59 4.04 -7.09
C PRO A 290 -0.34 3.16 -7.92
N LYS A 291 -0.61 3.53 -9.19
CA LYS A 291 -1.44 2.75 -10.10
C LYS A 291 -0.79 1.41 -10.47
N ASP A 292 0.51 1.39 -10.78
CA ASP A 292 1.25 0.15 -11.08
C ASP A 292 1.22 -0.81 -9.91
N MET A 293 1.46 -0.32 -8.69
CA MET A 293 1.44 -1.16 -7.50
C MET A 293 0.08 -1.84 -7.30
N VAL A 294 -1.03 -1.11 -7.49
CA VAL A 294 -2.38 -1.66 -7.41
C VAL A 294 -2.64 -2.70 -8.50
N LEU A 295 -2.28 -2.39 -9.76
CA LEU A 295 -2.50 -3.29 -10.89
C LEU A 295 -1.64 -4.55 -10.82
N LEU A 296 -0.36 -4.41 -10.46
CA LEU A 296 0.54 -5.54 -10.27
C LEU A 296 0.03 -6.42 -9.13
N ALA A 297 -0.33 -5.84 -7.98
CA ALA A 297 -0.83 -6.60 -6.84
C ALA A 297 -2.14 -7.36 -7.14
N ALA A 298 -3.12 -6.70 -7.77
CA ALA A 298 -4.50 -7.19 -7.80
C ALA A 298 -4.96 -7.77 -9.15
N ARG A 299 -4.35 -7.39 -10.27
CA ARG A 299 -4.86 -7.72 -11.62
C ARG A 299 -3.84 -8.42 -12.52
N THR A 300 -2.55 -8.24 -12.25
CA THR A 300 -1.50 -8.81 -13.09
C THR A 300 -1.27 -10.28 -12.73
N PRO A 301 -1.43 -11.22 -13.68
CA PRO A 301 -1.09 -12.62 -13.46
C PRO A 301 0.39 -12.77 -13.14
N THR A 302 0.70 -13.70 -12.25
CA THR A 302 2.09 -14.06 -11.97
C THR A 302 2.67 -14.82 -13.15
N ALA A 303 3.76 -14.31 -13.73
CA ALA A 303 4.57 -15.02 -14.70
C ALA A 303 5.51 -16.00 -13.99
N ASN A 304 5.95 -17.04 -14.71
CA ASN A 304 6.97 -17.97 -14.24
C ASN A 304 8.00 -18.13 -15.34
N ILE A 305 9.27 -18.01 -14.98
CA ILE A 305 10.39 -18.29 -15.86
C ILE A 305 11.36 -19.19 -15.12
N LEU A 306 11.61 -20.37 -15.67
CA LEU A 306 12.54 -21.37 -15.11
C LEU A 306 12.32 -21.64 -13.60
N GLY A 307 11.06 -21.66 -13.16
CA GLY A 307 10.69 -21.89 -11.76
C GLY A 307 10.64 -20.64 -10.88
N VAL A 308 11.12 -19.49 -11.35
CA VAL A 308 11.06 -18.20 -10.64
C VAL A 308 9.79 -17.43 -11.02
N THR A 309 9.01 -17.03 -10.03
CA THR A 309 7.76 -16.29 -10.25
C THR A 309 7.96 -14.78 -10.13
N TYR A 310 7.39 -14.01 -11.05
CA TYR A 310 7.53 -12.56 -11.08
C TYR A 310 6.32 -11.88 -11.71
N LYS A 311 6.24 -10.55 -11.60
CA LYS A 311 5.21 -9.72 -12.26
C LYS A 311 5.81 -8.53 -13.01
N THR A 312 7.04 -8.15 -12.68
CA THR A 312 7.80 -7.11 -13.37
C THR A 312 9.30 -7.41 -13.22
N CYS A 313 10.13 -6.82 -14.08
CA CYS A 313 11.56 -7.06 -14.11
C CYS A 313 12.30 -5.80 -14.60
N THR A 314 13.62 -5.81 -14.46
CA THR A 314 14.47 -4.77 -15.07
C THR A 314 14.48 -4.89 -16.59
N SER A 315 14.95 -3.84 -17.27
CA SER A 315 15.54 -4.03 -18.60
C SER A 315 16.71 -5.03 -18.51
N VAL A 316 17.09 -5.60 -19.65
CA VAL A 316 18.31 -6.41 -19.74
C VAL A 316 19.52 -5.61 -19.27
N LEU A 317 20.31 -6.21 -18.38
CA LEU A 317 21.57 -5.72 -17.82
C LEU A 317 22.69 -6.63 -18.32
N GLY A 318 23.92 -6.14 -18.39
CA GLY A 318 25.10 -6.86 -18.87
C GLY A 318 25.97 -5.97 -19.76
N ALA A 319 27.28 -6.26 -19.79
CA ALA A 319 28.21 -5.64 -20.74
C ALA A 319 27.83 -6.01 -22.19
N PRO A 320 28.20 -5.24 -23.24
CA PRO A 320 27.83 -5.55 -24.62
C PRO A 320 28.19 -6.97 -25.08
N GLU A 321 29.36 -7.45 -24.67
CA GLU A 321 29.81 -8.84 -24.79
C GLU A 321 29.75 -9.47 -23.39
N GLY A 322 29.24 -10.70 -23.27
CA GLY A 322 29.09 -11.43 -22.00
C GLY A 322 27.63 -11.64 -21.59
N ALA A 323 27.43 -12.12 -20.36
CA ALA A 323 26.13 -12.52 -19.86
C ALA A 323 25.11 -11.37 -19.74
N LYS A 324 23.86 -11.71 -20.01
CA LYS A 324 22.70 -10.81 -20.06
C LYS A 324 21.72 -11.20 -18.99
N TYR A 325 21.41 -10.27 -18.10
CA TYR A 325 20.62 -10.54 -16.93
C TYR A 325 19.35 -9.72 -16.86
N GLN A 326 18.29 -10.30 -16.30
CA GLN A 326 17.16 -9.55 -15.78
C GLN A 326 16.94 -9.86 -14.31
N VAL A 327 16.69 -8.81 -13.53
CA VAL A 327 16.33 -8.92 -12.11
C VAL A 327 14.82 -8.90 -11.99
N LEU A 328 14.27 -9.89 -11.29
CA LEU A 328 12.86 -10.21 -11.25
C LEU A 328 12.23 -9.75 -9.93
N PHE A 329 11.03 -9.16 -10.03
CA PHE A 329 10.26 -8.69 -8.88
C PHE A 329 8.83 -9.21 -8.91
N ASN A 330 8.30 -9.49 -7.72
CA ASN A 330 6.90 -9.77 -7.51
C ASN A 330 6.24 -8.66 -6.70
N VAL A 331 4.97 -8.41 -6.98
CA VAL A 331 4.12 -7.46 -6.25
C VAL A 331 2.81 -8.13 -5.90
N SER A 332 2.48 -8.18 -4.60
CA SER A 332 1.29 -8.88 -4.11
C SER A 332 0.50 -8.01 -3.14
N ALA A 333 -0.82 -8.25 -3.05
CA ALA A 333 -1.66 -7.66 -2.02
C ALA A 333 -1.49 -8.42 -0.70
N VAL A 334 -1.37 -7.68 0.41
CA VAL A 334 -1.15 -8.21 1.77
C VAL A 334 -1.94 -7.42 2.84
#